data_AF-A0A957ZQR4-F1
#
_entry.id   AF-A0A957ZQR4-F1
#
_cell.length_a   1.000
_cell.length_b   1.000
_cell.length_c   1.000
_cell.angle_alpha   90.00
_cell.angle_beta   90.00
_cell.angle_gamma   90.00
#
_symmetry.space_group_name_H-M   'P 1'
#
loop_
_entity.id
_entity.type
_entity.pdbx_description
1 polymer ?
#
loop_
_entity_poly.entity_id
_entity_poly.type
_entity_poly.pdbx_seq_one_letter_code
_entity_poly.pdbx_strand_id
1 'polypeptide(L)'
;MSDQDMIVALHPDPAKQGTRVTKATYDSYRAALLQVIPAAADGVPFTALRELVLPHLPAGLSETTSPGWWTTTVKLDLEARGLIERVPGSKPQMVRRTAT
;
A
#
# COMPACT_ATOMS: atom_id res chain seq x y z
N MET A 1 7.40 -26.75 8.89
CA MET A 1 6.62 -25.77 8.09
C MET A 1 6.81 -24.45 8.79
N SER A 2 7.46 -23.48 8.18
CA SER A 2 7.71 -22.20 8.84
C SER A 2 6.38 -21.50 9.08
N ASP A 3 5.96 -21.38 10.34
CA ASP A 3 4.84 -20.52 10.75
C ASP A 3 5.24 -19.08 10.46
N GLN A 4 4.96 -18.62 9.25
CA GLN A 4 5.05 -17.21 8.93
C GLN A 4 3.84 -16.52 9.55
N ASP A 5 4.09 -15.49 10.35
CA ASP A 5 3.02 -14.64 10.86
C ASP A 5 2.21 -14.07 9.69
N MET A 6 0.90 -14.31 9.71
CA MET A 6 -0.03 -13.85 8.69
C MET A 6 -0.93 -12.75 9.25
N ILE A 7 -1.32 -11.83 8.39
CA ILE A 7 -2.35 -10.83 8.68
C ILE A 7 -3.40 -10.81 7.58
N VAL A 8 -4.54 -10.18 7.85
CA VAL A 8 -5.54 -9.87 6.83
C VAL A 8 -5.40 -8.40 6.43
N ALA A 9 -5.00 -8.17 5.18
CA ALA A 9 -5.03 -6.85 4.54
C ALA A 9 -6.47 -6.56 4.10
N LEU A 10 -7.07 -5.51 4.66
CA LEU A 10 -8.46 -5.11 4.43
C LEU A 10 -8.66 -4.53 3.02
N HIS A 11 -9.92 -4.53 2.57
CA HIS A 11 -10.33 -3.83 1.36
C HIS A 11 -11.28 -2.67 1.75
N PRO A 12 -11.16 -1.47 1.15
CA PRO A 12 -11.95 -0.30 1.56
C PRO A 12 -13.43 -0.39 1.14
N ASP A 13 -13.72 -1.15 0.07
CA ASP A 13 -15.08 -1.57 -0.28
C ASP A 13 -15.58 -2.64 0.71
N PRO A 14 -16.64 -2.40 1.50
CA PRO A 14 -17.15 -3.33 2.51
C PRO A 14 -17.75 -4.60 1.91
N ALA A 15 -18.07 -4.63 0.62
CA ALA A 15 -18.57 -5.84 -0.05
C ALA A 15 -17.43 -6.82 -0.42
N LYS A 16 -16.16 -6.39 -0.34
CA LYS A 16 -15.00 -7.19 -0.73
C LYS A 16 -14.26 -7.75 0.48
N GLN A 17 -13.82 -8.98 0.35
CA GLN A 17 -13.04 -9.65 1.39
C GLN A 17 -11.60 -9.15 1.41
N GLY A 18 -11.03 -9.09 2.61
CA GLY A 18 -9.59 -8.85 2.79
C GLY A 18 -8.75 -10.02 2.30
N THR A 19 -7.46 -9.77 2.06
CA THR A 19 -6.50 -10.77 1.59
C THR A 19 -5.58 -11.20 2.73
N ARG A 20 -5.44 -12.52 2.95
CA ARG A 20 -4.48 -13.05 3.93
C ARG A 20 -3.06 -13.02 3.34
N VAL A 21 -2.13 -12.36 4.03
CA VAL A 21 -0.77 -12.10 3.54
C VAL A 21 0.28 -12.24 4.64
N THR A 22 1.53 -12.48 4.26
CA THR A 22 2.65 -12.54 5.20
C THR A 22 2.89 -11.17 5.84
N LYS A 23 2.95 -11.14 7.17
CA LYS A 23 3.12 -9.92 7.97
C LYS A 23 4.40 -9.17 7.62
N ALA A 24 5.53 -9.87 7.53
CA ALA A 24 6.83 -9.26 7.26
C ALA A 24 6.87 -8.51 5.92
N THR A 25 6.33 -9.12 4.86
CA THR A 25 6.24 -8.49 3.54
C THR A 25 5.27 -7.32 3.58
N TYR A 26 4.10 -7.49 4.20
CA TYR A 26 3.13 -6.40 4.37
C TYR A 26 3.76 -5.18 5.08
N ASP A 27 4.46 -5.40 6.19
CA ASP A 27 5.05 -4.31 6.99
C ASP A 27 6.09 -3.54 6.18
N SER A 28 6.87 -4.24 5.35
CA SER A 28 7.86 -3.63 4.43
C SER A 28 7.20 -2.72 3.39
N TYR A 29 6.16 -3.21 2.70
CA TYR A 29 5.42 -2.40 1.73
C TYR A 29 4.62 -1.27 2.39
N ARG A 30 4.06 -1.49 3.59
CA ARG A 30 3.36 -0.46 4.37
C ARG A 30 4.29 0.68 4.73
N ALA A 31 5.48 0.37 5.23
CA ALA A 31 6.48 1.38 5.57
C ALA A 31 6.90 2.19 4.33
N ALA A 32 7.22 1.51 3.22
CA ALA A 32 7.57 2.15 1.96
C ALA A 32 6.45 3.05 1.42
N LEU A 33 5.19 2.58 1.42
CA LEU A 33 4.04 3.37 0.97
C LEU A 33 3.84 4.64 1.81
N LEU A 34 3.89 4.53 3.14
CA LEU A 34 3.71 5.69 4.02
C LEU A 34 4.87 6.68 3.94
N GLN A 35 6.05 6.25 3.47
CA GLN A 35 7.18 7.12 3.19
C GLN A 35 7.00 7.90 1.88
N VAL A 36 6.48 7.27 0.83
CA VAL A 36 6.38 7.90 -0.51
C VAL A 36 5.06 8.63 -0.76
N ILE A 37 3.99 8.27 -0.06
CA ILE A 37 2.71 8.96 -0.18
C ILE A 37 2.79 10.28 0.60
N PRO A 38 2.68 11.45 -0.05
CA PRO A 38 2.80 12.73 0.63
C PRO A 38 1.54 13.03 1.44
N ALA A 39 1.66 13.91 2.43
CA ALA A 39 0.52 14.53 3.10
C ALA A 39 0.00 15.79 2.36
N ALA A 40 0.69 16.19 1.28
CA ALA A 40 0.30 17.34 0.47
C ALA A 40 -1.04 17.11 -0.24
N ALA A 41 -1.77 18.20 -0.48
CA ALA A 41 -3.11 18.16 -1.04
C ALA A 41 -3.18 17.46 -2.41
N ASP A 42 -2.16 17.68 -3.25
CA ASP A 42 -2.07 17.16 -4.62
C ASP A 42 -1.84 15.64 -4.68
N GLY A 43 -1.33 15.05 -3.60
CA GLY A 43 -1.06 13.62 -3.51
C GLY A 43 0.03 13.14 -4.49
N VAL A 44 -0.01 11.83 -4.79
CA VAL A 44 0.86 11.15 -5.75
C VAL A 44 0.02 10.27 -6.66
N PRO A 45 0.34 10.13 -7.97
CA PRO A 45 -0.39 9.25 -8.86
C PRO A 45 -0.32 7.80 -8.40
N PHE A 46 -1.46 7.10 -8.36
CA PHE A 46 -1.50 5.67 -8.03
C PHE A 46 -0.57 4.84 -8.94
N THR A 47 -0.51 5.19 -10.22
CA THR A 47 0.34 4.51 -11.21
C THR A 47 1.84 4.67 -10.95
N ALA A 48 2.25 5.72 -10.24
CA ALA A 48 3.65 5.95 -9.89
C ALA A 48 4.08 5.18 -8.63
N LEU A 49 3.13 4.78 -7.77
CA LEU A 49 3.44 4.19 -6.46
C LEU A 49 4.35 2.98 -6.55
N ARG A 50 4.13 2.08 -7.53
CA ARG A 50 4.95 0.88 -7.69
C ARG A 50 6.42 1.24 -7.83
N GLU A 51 6.78 2.17 -8.71
CA GLU A 51 8.16 2.55 -8.93
C GLU A 51 8.73 3.33 -7.74
N LEU A 52 7.90 4.16 -7.10
CA LEU A 52 8.32 4.92 -5.92
C LEU A 52 8.63 4.02 -4.71
N VAL A 53 7.92 2.91 -4.51
CA VAL A 53 8.17 2.04 -3.35
C VAL A 53 9.43 1.19 -3.49
N LEU A 54 9.83 0.80 -4.70
CA LEU A 54 10.94 -0.16 -4.92
C LEU A 54 12.25 0.24 -4.21
N PRO A 55 12.72 1.50 -4.28
CA PRO A 55 13.96 1.92 -3.61
C PRO A 55 13.90 1.87 -2.08
N HIS A 56 12.71 1.76 -1.49
CA HIS A 56 12.49 1.73 -0.04
C HIS A 56 12.26 0.32 0.52
N LEU A 57 12.21 -0.69 -0.35
CA LEU A 57 12.08 -2.08 0.08
C LEU A 57 13.44 -2.66 0.53
N PRO A 58 13.44 -3.62 1.46
CA PRO A 58 14.62 -4.43 1.74
C PRO A 58 15.19 -5.07 0.47
N ALA A 59 16.52 -5.19 0.40
CA ALA A 59 17.21 -5.79 -0.74
C ALA A 59 16.69 -7.20 -1.04
N GLY A 60 16.44 -7.50 -2.32
CA GLY A 60 15.92 -8.80 -2.79
C GLY A 60 14.43 -9.06 -2.52
N LEU A 61 13.73 -8.21 -1.75
CA LEU A 61 12.31 -8.42 -1.48
C LEU A 61 11.45 -8.27 -2.74
N SER A 62 11.75 -7.27 -3.57
CA SER A 62 11.03 -7.03 -4.83
C SER A 62 11.24 -8.12 -5.87
N GLU A 63 12.34 -8.88 -5.78
CA GLU A 63 12.68 -10.00 -6.68
C GLU A 63 11.93 -11.28 -6.28
N THR A 64 11.58 -11.42 -5.00
CA THR A 64 10.90 -12.60 -4.43
C THR A 64 9.40 -12.40 -4.23
N THR A 65 8.88 -11.22 -4.59
CA THR A 65 7.46 -10.85 -4.43
C THR A 65 6.89 -10.26 -5.73
N SER A 66 5.60 -9.91 -5.75
CA SER A 66 4.99 -9.16 -6.85
C SER A 66 4.77 -7.70 -6.43
N PRO A 67 5.67 -6.76 -6.79
CA PRO A 67 5.59 -5.39 -6.28
C PRO A 67 4.31 -4.65 -6.66
N GLY A 68 3.80 -4.85 -7.87
CA GLY A 68 2.55 -4.21 -8.30
C GLY A 68 1.34 -4.68 -7.49
N TRP A 69 1.27 -5.98 -7.22
CA TRP A 69 0.21 -6.56 -6.41
C TRP A 69 0.31 -6.10 -4.95
N TRP A 70 1.50 -6.19 -4.35
CA TRP A 70 1.71 -5.76 -2.97
C TRP A 70 1.46 -4.27 -2.77
N THR A 71 1.91 -3.43 -3.69
CA THR A 71 1.61 -1.99 -3.69
C THR A 71 0.09 -1.77 -3.67
N THR A 72 -0.65 -2.47 -4.52
CA THR A 72 -2.11 -2.33 -4.62
C THR A 72 -2.82 -2.84 -3.37
N THR A 73 -2.50 -4.05 -2.92
CA THR A 73 -3.11 -4.70 -1.75
C THR A 73 -2.89 -3.88 -0.49
N VAL A 74 -1.66 -3.43 -0.24
CA VAL A 74 -1.34 -2.65 0.95
C VAL A 74 -1.94 -1.25 0.85
N LYS A 75 -1.91 -0.60 -0.32
CA LYS A 75 -2.59 0.69 -0.53
C LYS A 75 -4.09 0.61 -0.22
N LEU A 76 -4.78 -0.44 -0.68
CA LEU A 76 -6.21 -0.63 -0.36
C LEU A 76 -6.43 -0.82 1.14
N ASP A 77 -5.60 -1.63 1.80
CA ASP A 77 -5.69 -1.78 3.26
C ASP A 77 -5.42 -0.46 4.00
N LEU A 78 -4.48 0.36 3.55
CA LEU A 78 -4.23 1.70 4.11
C LEU A 78 -5.44 2.64 3.91
N GLU A 79 -6.14 2.56 2.77
CA GLU A 79 -7.41 3.26 2.56
C GLU A 79 -8.48 2.78 3.54
N ALA A 80 -8.64 1.46 3.70
CA ALA A 80 -9.62 0.87 4.61
C ALA A 80 -9.35 1.22 6.08
N ARG A 81 -8.07 1.41 6.44
CA ARG A 81 -7.63 1.84 7.77
C ARG A 81 -7.63 3.36 7.96
N GLY A 82 -7.98 4.15 6.94
CA GLY A 82 -8.00 5.61 7.01
C GLY A 82 -6.62 6.26 7.17
N LEU A 83 -5.54 5.58 6.78
CA LEU A 83 -4.17 6.11 6.82
C LEU A 83 -3.81 6.91 5.57
N ILE A 84 -4.48 6.60 4.47
CA ILE A 84 -4.39 7.33 3.20
C ILE A 84 -5.79 7.47 2.62
N GLU A 85 -5.95 8.42 1.71
CA GLU A 85 -7.19 8.64 0.99
C GLU A 85 -6.92 8.97 -0.48
N ARG A 86 -7.93 8.77 -1.32
CA ARG A 86 -7.91 9.20 -2.71
C ARG A 86 -8.23 10.69 -2.76
N VAL A 87 -7.51 11.44 -3.58
CA VAL A 87 -7.82 12.86 -3.80
C VAL A 87 -9.16 12.95 -4.57
N PRO A 88 -10.20 13.56 -3.98
CA PRO A 88 -11.52 13.62 -4.61
C PRO A 88 -11.48 14.32 -5.98
N GLY A 89 -12.22 13.77 -6.96
CA GLY A 89 -12.30 14.35 -8.31
C GLY A 89 -11.05 14.23 -9.18
N SER A 90 -9.96 13.63 -8.68
CA SER A 90 -8.71 13.48 -9.44
C SER A 90 -8.83 12.49 -10.60
N LYS A 91 -8.31 12.89 -11.76
CA LYS A 91 -8.09 12.03 -12.95
C LYS A 91 -6.73 12.37 -13.54
N PRO A 92 -5.73 11.46 -13.50
CA PRO A 92 -5.76 10.09 -12.97
C PRO A 92 -5.97 10.04 -11.44
N GLN A 93 -6.18 8.84 -10.88
CA GLN A 93 -6.32 8.67 -9.44
C GLN A 93 -5.05 9.11 -8.70
N MET A 94 -5.21 10.08 -7.81
CA MET A 94 -4.16 10.52 -6.89
C MET A 94 -4.46 10.02 -5.48
N VAL A 95 -3.40 9.79 -4.69
CA VAL A 95 -3.48 9.27 -3.33
C VAL A 95 -2.64 10.16 -2.40
N ARG A 96 -3.12 10.44 -1.19
CA ARG A 96 -2.41 11.24 -0.18
C ARG A 96 -2.59 10.64 1.22
N ARG A 97 -1.73 10.99 2.16
CA ARG A 97 -1.92 10.66 3.58
C ARG A 97 -3.07 11.49 4.14
N THR A 98 -3.85 10.88 5.03
CA THR A 98 -4.83 11.61 5.83
C THR A 98 -4.09 12.52 6.81
N ALA A 99 -4.64 13.71 7.07
CA ALA A 99 -4.13 14.54 8.15
C ALA A 99 -4.49 13.84 9.48
N THR A 100 -3.47 13.44 10.24
CA THR A 100 -3.63 12.97 11.62
C THR A 100 -4.14 14.10 12.50
#